data_AF-A0A840ZN99-F1
#
_entry.id   AF-A0A840ZN99-F1
#
_cell.length_a   1.000
_cell.length_b   1.000
_cell.length_c   1.000
_cell.angle_alpha   90.00
_cell.angle_beta   90.00
_cell.angle_gamma   90.00
#
_symmetry.space_group_name_H-M   'P 1'
#
loop_
_entity.id
_entity.type
_entity.pdbx_description
1 polymer ?
#
loop_
_entity_poly.entity_id
_entity_poly.type
_entity_poly.pdbx_seq_one_letter_code
_entity_poly.pdbx_strand_id
1 'polypeptide(L)'
;MVRTKGRRRLTCHHEAGHALTRWYFGHKTDRAVVLTVDEVRAGKIVRNRKDIDIVSCEGIVEGYDIHGYPYGPIHTAGSAEEQNYSNYLRAINQDVELINCFAGFIAEAHYRHASVSDCMLAGGIQDMQLAQDLVDAWDLSGEEQRELLRLSESRAAALVRSKSGSVAIKAVANALMERGRLTGRQIARLCRNAYGGRECAHGAWNAHWPATPKQIRAGFIPHRLG
;
A
#
# COMPACT_ATOMS: atom_id res chain seq x y z
N MET A 1 27.90 9.35 -9.87
CA MET A 1 26.93 8.40 -10.46
C MET A 1 26.45 7.30 -9.52
N VAL A 2 27.21 6.87 -8.50
CA VAL A 2 26.84 5.74 -7.61
C VAL A 2 25.74 6.09 -6.59
N ARG A 3 25.75 7.30 -6.01
CA ARG A 3 24.75 7.77 -5.04
C ARG A 3 23.31 7.81 -5.58
N THR A 4 23.14 8.03 -6.88
CA THR A 4 21.82 8.24 -7.50
C THR A 4 21.12 6.96 -7.93
N LYS A 5 21.87 5.92 -8.34
CA LYS A 5 21.29 4.57 -8.59
C LYS A 5 20.72 3.95 -7.32
N GLY A 6 21.33 4.23 -6.16
CA GLY A 6 20.83 3.78 -4.86
C GLY A 6 19.43 4.32 -4.55
N ARG A 7 19.18 5.60 -4.84
CA ARG A 7 17.88 6.26 -4.58
C ARG A 7 16.74 5.65 -5.40
N ARG A 8 16.90 5.52 -6.72
CA ARG A 8 15.86 4.89 -7.59
C ARG A 8 15.49 3.47 -7.14
N ARG A 9 16.48 2.71 -6.70
CA ARG A 9 16.29 1.34 -6.22
C ARG A 9 15.48 1.30 -4.92
N LEU A 10 15.66 2.28 -4.04
CA LEU A 10 14.85 2.45 -2.83
C LEU A 10 13.40 2.79 -3.21
N THR A 11 13.20 3.78 -4.09
CA THR A 11 11.87 4.12 -4.63
C THR A 11 11.18 2.90 -5.25
N CYS A 12 11.89 2.06 -5.99
CA CYS A 12 11.31 0.83 -6.53
C CYS A 12 10.81 -0.14 -5.44
N HIS A 13 11.49 -0.23 -4.29
CA HIS A 13 11.04 -1.05 -3.16
C HIS A 13 9.87 -0.39 -2.43
N HIS A 14 9.89 0.93 -2.30
CA HIS A 14 8.79 1.73 -1.76
C HIS A 14 7.49 1.47 -2.52
N GLU A 15 7.49 1.73 -3.84
CA GLU A 15 6.32 1.51 -4.68
C GLU A 15 5.91 0.02 -4.70
N ALA A 16 6.89 -0.90 -4.66
CA ALA A 16 6.58 -2.32 -4.59
C ALA A 16 5.87 -2.71 -3.28
N GLY A 17 6.15 -2.01 -2.17
CA GLY A 17 5.42 -2.14 -0.91
C GLY A 17 3.94 -1.80 -1.08
N HIS A 18 3.63 -0.62 -1.62
CA HIS A 18 2.24 -0.22 -1.89
C HIS A 18 1.54 -1.17 -2.87
N ALA A 19 2.22 -1.52 -3.97
CA ALA A 19 1.69 -2.42 -4.98
C ALA A 19 1.33 -3.80 -4.39
N LEU A 20 2.19 -4.33 -3.51
CA LEU A 20 1.91 -5.58 -2.80
C LEU A 20 0.71 -5.43 -1.87
N THR A 21 0.64 -4.37 -1.05
CA THR A 21 -0.47 -4.17 -0.11
C THR A 21 -1.81 -4.15 -0.84
N ARG A 22 -1.91 -3.35 -1.90
CA ARG A 22 -3.10 -3.31 -2.76
C ARG A 22 -3.46 -4.72 -3.21
N TRP A 23 -2.56 -5.41 -3.91
CA TRP A 23 -2.83 -6.74 -4.44
C TRP A 23 -3.22 -7.76 -3.36
N TYR A 24 -2.53 -7.74 -2.21
CA TYR A 24 -2.72 -8.71 -1.12
C TYR A 24 -4.10 -8.60 -0.47
N PHE A 25 -4.66 -7.39 -0.41
CA PHE A 25 -6.01 -7.15 0.12
C PHE A 25 -7.11 -7.10 -0.97
N GLY A 26 -6.79 -7.49 -2.21
CA GLY A 26 -7.76 -7.51 -3.32
C GLY A 26 -8.03 -6.14 -3.96
N HIS A 27 -7.21 -5.15 -3.60
CA HIS A 27 -6.88 -3.88 -4.27
C HIS A 27 -6.56 -3.97 -5.77
N LYS A 28 -7.39 -3.46 -6.69
CA LYS A 28 -6.89 -3.28 -8.07
C LYS A 28 -5.84 -2.18 -8.09
N THR A 29 -4.73 -2.49 -8.74
CA THR A 29 -3.71 -1.53 -9.15
C THR A 29 -3.83 -1.35 -10.66
N ASP A 30 -3.83 -0.12 -11.14
CA ASP A 30 -3.83 0.21 -12.58
C ASP A 30 -2.40 0.25 -13.12
N ARG A 31 -1.47 0.88 -12.38
CA ARG A 31 -0.05 0.94 -12.72
C ARG A 31 0.84 1.29 -11.54
N ALA A 32 2.13 1.06 -11.72
CA ALA A 32 3.20 1.65 -10.92
C ALA A 32 4.23 2.29 -11.85
N VAL A 33 4.77 3.44 -11.47
CA VAL A 33 5.78 4.19 -12.23
C VAL A 33 6.89 4.60 -11.28
N VAL A 34 8.15 4.48 -11.71
CA VAL A 34 9.32 5.01 -11.00
C VAL A 34 10.23 5.70 -12.00
N LEU A 35 10.42 7.00 -11.79
CA LEU A 35 11.27 7.81 -12.65
C LEU A 35 12.74 7.45 -12.48
N THR A 36 13.50 7.61 -13.56
CA THR A 36 14.96 7.65 -13.50
C THR A 36 15.42 8.94 -12.84
N VAL A 37 16.66 8.95 -12.35
CA VAL A 37 17.30 10.14 -11.79
C VAL A 37 17.33 11.27 -12.81
N ASP A 38 17.56 10.96 -14.09
CA ASP A 38 17.63 11.96 -15.14
C ASP A 38 16.25 12.53 -15.47
N GLU A 39 15.19 11.71 -15.42
CA GLU A 39 13.81 12.20 -15.56
C GLU A 39 13.39 13.09 -14.40
N VAL A 40 13.75 12.75 -13.16
CA VAL A 40 13.49 13.61 -11.99
C VAL A 40 14.22 14.94 -12.14
N ARG A 41 15.50 14.92 -12.55
CA ARG A 41 16.30 16.13 -12.78
C ARG A 41 15.78 16.98 -13.94
N ALA A 42 15.22 16.34 -14.96
CA ALA A 42 14.56 17.01 -16.07
C ALA A 42 13.17 17.56 -15.71
N GLY A 43 12.70 17.38 -14.47
CA GLY A 43 11.40 17.86 -14.02
C GLY A 43 10.24 17.13 -14.69
N LYS A 44 10.42 15.86 -15.08
CA LYS A 44 9.36 15.09 -15.75
C LYS A 44 8.12 15.01 -14.85
N ILE A 45 6.99 15.45 -15.38
CA ILE A 45 5.70 15.42 -14.69
C ILE A 45 5.06 14.05 -14.89
N VAL A 46 4.51 13.50 -13.81
CA VAL A 46 3.68 12.27 -13.84
C VAL A 46 2.24 12.67 -13.59
N ARG A 47 1.33 12.39 -14.53
CA ARG A 47 -0.11 12.57 -14.30
C ARG A 47 -0.67 11.39 -13.55
N ASN A 48 -1.52 11.63 -12.57
CA ASN A 48 -2.27 10.58 -11.90
C ASN A 48 -3.51 10.15 -12.73
N ARG A 49 -4.28 9.16 -12.24
CA ARG A 49 -5.50 8.63 -12.89
C ARG A 49 -6.65 9.64 -13.00
N LYS A 50 -6.57 10.77 -12.31
CA LYS A 50 -7.51 11.90 -12.37
C LYS A 50 -6.98 13.02 -13.28
N ASP A 51 -5.95 12.73 -14.09
CA ASP A 51 -5.23 13.67 -14.97
C ASP A 51 -4.61 14.87 -14.25
N ILE A 52 -4.34 14.73 -12.95
CA ILE A 52 -3.67 15.77 -12.15
C ILE A 52 -2.16 15.55 -12.24
N ASP A 53 -1.44 16.62 -12.58
CA ASP A 53 0.02 16.66 -12.62
C ASP A 53 0.61 16.51 -11.21
N ILE A 54 1.37 15.45 -10.97
CA ILE A 54 2.11 15.23 -9.73
C ILE A 54 3.54 15.75 -9.91
N VAL A 55 3.83 16.85 -9.23
CA VAL A 55 5.14 17.53 -9.26
C VAL A 55 6.09 16.87 -8.25
N SER A 56 7.37 16.76 -8.60
CA SER A 56 8.42 16.19 -7.73
C SER A 56 8.18 14.73 -7.29
N CYS A 57 7.51 13.95 -8.13
CA CYS A 57 7.24 12.53 -7.91
C CYS A 57 8.42 11.67 -8.38
N GLU A 58 9.01 10.87 -7.48
CA GLU A 58 10.03 9.88 -7.85
C GLU A 58 9.41 8.54 -8.25
N GLY A 59 8.25 8.21 -7.67
CA GLY A 59 7.48 7.01 -7.94
C GLY A 59 6.03 7.18 -7.51
N ILE A 60 5.15 6.35 -8.09
CA ILE A 60 3.74 6.28 -7.73
C ILE A 60 3.16 4.91 -8.05
N VAL A 61 2.29 4.40 -7.16
CA VAL A 61 1.36 3.29 -7.43
C VAL A 61 -0.07 3.82 -7.45
N GLU A 62 -0.80 3.47 -8.50
CA GLU A 62 -2.18 3.94 -8.71
C GLU A 62 -3.15 2.79 -8.91
N GLY A 63 -4.39 2.98 -8.48
CA GLY A 63 -5.53 2.12 -8.78
C GLY A 63 -6.82 2.78 -8.32
N TYR A 64 -7.90 2.02 -8.18
CA TYR A 64 -9.12 2.56 -7.56
C TYR A 64 -8.86 2.97 -6.11
N ASP A 65 -9.57 3.96 -5.59
CA ASP A 65 -9.31 4.46 -4.25
C ASP A 65 -9.58 3.32 -3.24
N ILE A 66 -8.58 2.94 -2.41
CA ILE A 66 -8.78 1.88 -1.40
C ILE A 66 -9.88 2.32 -0.46
N HIS A 67 -9.81 3.60 -0.07
CA HIS A 67 -10.76 4.26 0.79
C HIS A 67 -11.18 5.60 0.13
N GLY A 68 -12.48 5.81 -0.01
CA GLY A 68 -13.05 6.99 -0.67
C GLY A 68 -13.41 8.10 0.31
N TYR A 69 -13.41 9.36 -0.18
CA TYR A 69 -13.90 10.53 0.55
C TYR A 69 -15.44 10.48 0.74
N PRO A 70 -16.01 11.03 1.83
CA PRO A 70 -15.31 11.53 3.03
C PRO A 70 -14.60 10.39 3.75
N TYR A 71 -13.51 10.68 4.46
CA TYR A 71 -12.74 9.62 5.10
C TYR A 71 -13.44 9.07 6.35
N GLY A 72 -14.29 9.82 7.06
CA GLY A 72 -15.03 9.34 8.22
C GLY A 72 -16.29 8.50 7.91
N PRO A 73 -17.12 8.18 8.92
CA PRO A 73 -18.43 7.57 8.72
C PRO A 73 -19.33 8.40 7.79
N ILE A 74 -20.19 7.72 7.02
CA ILE A 74 -21.16 8.35 6.11
C ILE A 74 -22.56 7.89 6.50
N HIS A 75 -23.50 8.83 6.60
CA HIS A 75 -24.91 8.50 6.70
C HIS A 75 -25.43 8.02 5.33
N THR A 76 -25.84 6.75 5.26
CA THR A 76 -26.50 6.18 4.09
C THR A 76 -28.01 6.11 4.31
N ALA A 77 -28.80 6.38 3.27
CA ALA A 77 -30.24 6.14 3.30
C ALA A 77 -30.49 4.62 3.34
N GLY A 78 -30.86 4.08 4.49
CA GLY A 78 -31.04 2.64 4.69
C GLY A 78 -31.40 2.30 6.13
N SER A 79 -31.58 1.00 6.38
CA SER A 79 -31.75 0.43 7.72
C SER A 79 -30.49 0.57 8.58
N ALA A 80 -30.64 0.42 9.90
CA ALA A 80 -29.50 0.41 10.82
C ALA A 80 -28.50 -0.73 10.51
N GLU A 81 -28.99 -1.87 10.03
CA GLU A 81 -28.14 -3.00 9.63
C GLU A 81 -27.30 -2.66 8.39
N GLU A 82 -27.91 -2.08 7.37
CA GLU A 82 -27.20 -1.62 6.16
C GLU A 82 -26.17 -0.53 6.50
N GLN A 83 -26.52 0.40 7.40
CA GLN A 83 -25.60 1.43 7.89
C GLN A 83 -24.41 0.82 8.64
N ASN A 84 -24.64 -0.17 9.50
CA ASN A 84 -23.58 -0.85 10.25
C ASN A 84 -22.65 -1.64 9.33
N TYR A 85 -23.21 -2.35 8.34
CA TYR A 85 -22.42 -3.08 7.36
C TYR A 85 -21.59 -2.14 6.47
N SER A 86 -22.15 -1.01 6.04
CA SER A 86 -21.44 0.03 5.30
C SER A 86 -20.26 0.58 6.12
N ASN A 87 -20.49 0.95 7.38
CA ASN A 87 -19.44 1.45 8.27
C ASN A 87 -18.36 0.39 8.52
N TYR A 88 -18.73 -0.88 8.66
CA TYR A 88 -17.80 -2.00 8.79
C TYR A 88 -16.89 -2.11 7.57
N LEU A 89 -17.43 -2.10 6.34
CA LEU A 89 -16.61 -2.15 5.12
C LEU A 89 -15.71 -0.93 4.97
N ARG A 90 -16.16 0.25 5.39
CA ARG A 90 -15.35 1.48 5.40
C ARG A 90 -14.18 1.38 6.38
N ALA A 91 -14.40 0.85 7.58
CA ALA A 91 -13.35 0.61 8.56
C ALA A 91 -12.29 -0.37 8.05
N ILE A 92 -12.71 -1.45 7.35
CA ILE A 92 -11.76 -2.37 6.68
C ILE A 92 -10.89 -1.61 5.68
N ASN A 93 -11.49 -0.82 4.80
CA ASN A 93 -10.78 -0.09 3.76
C ASN A 93 -9.83 0.98 4.36
N GLN A 94 -10.25 1.64 5.43
CA GLN A 94 -9.39 2.56 6.18
C GLN A 94 -8.17 1.82 6.75
N ASP A 95 -8.37 0.70 7.44
CA ASP A 95 -7.25 -0.08 7.98
C ASP A 95 -6.29 -0.53 6.85
N VAL A 96 -6.82 -0.99 5.71
CA VAL A 96 -6.01 -1.39 4.56
C VAL A 96 -5.21 -0.21 4.01
N GLU A 97 -5.80 0.98 3.94
CA GLU A 97 -5.10 2.18 3.48
C GLU A 97 -4.02 2.62 4.48
N LEU A 98 -4.27 2.51 5.79
CA LEU A 98 -3.23 2.74 6.80
C LEU A 98 -2.08 1.74 6.64
N ILE A 99 -2.37 0.44 6.47
CA ILE A 99 -1.34 -0.56 6.17
C ILE A 99 -0.57 -0.19 4.90
N ASN A 100 -1.27 0.34 3.89
CA ASN A 100 -0.68 0.79 2.64
C ASN A 100 0.28 1.97 2.86
N CYS A 101 -0.09 2.98 3.64
CA CYS A 101 0.78 4.10 4.03
C CYS A 101 2.10 3.60 4.67
N PHE A 102 2.03 2.62 5.58
CA PHE A 102 3.24 2.08 6.22
C PHE A 102 4.09 1.21 5.29
N ALA A 103 3.50 0.58 4.27
CA ALA A 103 4.17 -0.46 3.50
C ALA A 103 5.37 0.04 2.69
N GLY A 104 5.31 1.26 2.16
CA GLY A 104 6.35 1.83 1.29
C GLY A 104 7.69 1.94 2.02
N PHE A 105 7.77 2.79 3.04
CA PHE A 105 9.01 3.01 3.78
C PHE A 105 9.46 1.78 4.61
N ILE A 106 8.55 0.88 5.02
CA ILE A 106 8.94 -0.40 5.63
C ILE A 106 9.63 -1.31 4.60
N ALA A 107 9.16 -1.34 3.34
CA ALA A 107 9.79 -2.09 2.27
C ALA A 107 11.19 -1.54 1.93
N GLU A 108 11.35 -0.21 1.92
CA GLU A 108 12.66 0.42 1.78
C GLU A 108 13.61 0.02 2.91
N ALA A 109 13.17 0.14 4.16
CA ALA A 109 13.97 -0.17 5.35
C ALA A 109 14.38 -1.65 5.37
N HIS A 110 13.46 -2.55 4.99
CA HIS A 110 13.74 -3.97 4.87
C HIS A 110 14.82 -4.26 3.81
N TYR A 111 14.76 -3.60 2.66
CA TYR A 111 15.74 -3.77 1.59
C TYR A 111 17.11 -3.18 1.95
N ARG A 112 17.14 -1.98 2.56
CA ARG A 112 18.37 -1.27 2.88
C ARG A 112 19.05 -1.78 4.16
N HIS A 113 18.35 -2.60 4.95
CA HIS A 113 18.74 -2.94 6.32
C HIS A 113 18.94 -1.69 7.18
N ALA A 114 17.99 -0.76 7.10
CA ALA A 114 18.03 0.53 7.78
C ALA A 114 16.85 0.69 8.75
N SER A 115 16.88 1.78 9.52
CA SER A 115 15.77 2.17 10.39
C SER A 115 14.52 2.49 9.56
N VAL A 116 13.36 2.05 10.03
CA VAL A 116 12.05 2.42 9.47
C VAL A 116 11.85 3.93 9.58
N SER A 117 12.23 4.53 10.71
CA SER A 117 12.10 5.97 10.94
C SER A 117 12.94 6.80 9.96
N ASP A 118 14.13 6.34 9.58
CA ASP A 118 14.97 7.04 8.62
C ASP A 118 14.33 7.02 7.21
N CYS A 119 13.77 5.88 6.79
CA CYS A 119 13.06 5.77 5.52
C CYS A 119 11.76 6.58 5.51
N MET A 120 11.02 6.58 6.62
CA MET A 120 9.83 7.40 6.80
C MET A 120 10.15 8.89 6.58
N LEU A 121 11.22 9.40 7.17
CA LEU A 121 11.64 10.80 7.00
C LEU A 121 12.22 11.11 5.62
N ALA A 122 12.82 10.13 4.94
CA ALA A 122 13.46 10.34 3.64
C ALA A 122 12.50 10.31 2.44
N GLY A 123 11.46 9.48 2.51
CA GLY A 123 10.55 9.25 1.38
C GLY A 123 9.08 8.98 1.75
N GLY A 124 8.77 8.71 3.03
CA GLY A 124 7.42 8.34 3.49
C GLY A 124 6.60 9.49 4.10
N ILE A 125 7.04 10.74 4.01
CA ILE A 125 6.34 11.87 4.66
C ILE A 125 4.91 12.03 4.12
N GLN A 126 4.71 11.87 2.82
CA GLN A 126 3.37 11.97 2.20
C GLN A 126 2.47 10.82 2.65
N ASP A 127 3.01 9.60 2.79
CA ASP A 127 2.26 8.46 3.32
C ASP A 127 1.83 8.69 4.76
N MET A 128 2.70 9.27 5.58
CA MET A 128 2.41 9.60 6.97
C MET A 128 1.40 10.73 7.11
N GLN A 129 1.42 11.73 6.22
CA GLN A 129 0.39 12.74 6.17
C GLN A 129 -0.97 12.13 5.84
N LEU A 130 -1.03 11.25 4.83
CA LEU A 130 -2.27 10.55 4.50
C LEU A 130 -2.75 9.66 5.66
N ALA A 131 -1.84 8.98 6.36
CA ALA A 131 -2.19 8.19 7.53
C ALA A 131 -2.80 9.06 8.65
N GLN A 132 -2.25 10.26 8.87
CA GLN A 132 -2.79 11.22 9.83
C GLN A 132 -4.18 11.72 9.41
N ASP A 133 -4.34 12.13 8.15
CA ASP A 133 -5.62 12.59 7.60
C ASP A 133 -6.73 11.52 7.74
N LEU A 134 -6.37 10.24 7.61
CA LEU A 134 -7.30 9.12 7.78
C LEU A 134 -7.73 8.89 9.23
N VAL A 135 -6.82 9.01 10.20
CA VAL A 135 -7.18 8.81 11.62
C VAL A 135 -7.91 10.02 12.20
N ASP A 136 -7.56 11.24 11.76
CA ASP A 136 -8.23 12.47 12.18
C ASP A 136 -9.70 12.52 11.73
N ALA A 137 -10.02 11.87 10.60
CA ALA A 137 -11.37 11.87 10.05
C ALA A 137 -12.37 10.98 10.81
N TRP A 138 -11.93 10.13 11.75
CA TRP A 138 -12.78 9.14 12.43
C TRP A 138 -13.20 9.50 13.86
N ASP A 139 -12.90 10.72 14.31
CA ASP A 139 -13.25 11.22 15.66
C ASP A 139 -12.84 10.24 16.79
N LEU A 140 -11.71 9.56 16.59
CA LEU A 140 -11.15 8.61 17.55
C LEU A 140 -10.40 9.34 18.66
N SER A 141 -10.45 8.82 19.88
CA SER A 141 -9.60 9.32 20.96
C SER A 141 -8.12 9.14 20.62
N GLY A 142 -7.24 9.94 21.23
CA GLY A 142 -5.80 9.85 20.99
C GLY A 142 -5.19 8.48 21.34
N GLU A 143 -5.81 7.71 22.24
CA GLU A 143 -5.39 6.33 22.54
C GLU A 143 -5.77 5.37 21.41
N GLU A 144 -7.00 5.45 20.91
CA GLU A 144 -7.49 4.64 19.79
C GLU A 144 -6.71 4.91 18.51
N GLN A 145 -6.40 6.18 18.22
CA GLN A 145 -5.57 6.54 17.07
C GLN A 145 -4.18 5.89 17.14
N ARG A 146 -3.51 5.96 18.31
CA ARG A 146 -2.19 5.35 18.50
C ARG A 146 -2.23 3.85 18.34
N GLU A 147 -3.25 3.19 18.89
CA GLU A 147 -3.40 1.74 18.76
C GLU A 147 -3.67 1.33 17.31
N LEU A 148 -4.53 2.07 16.60
CA LEU A 148 -4.83 1.83 15.20
C LEU A 148 -3.58 1.95 14.30
N LEU A 149 -2.78 3.01 14.50
CA LEU A 149 -1.51 3.19 13.78
C LEU A 149 -0.52 2.06 14.09
N ARG A 150 -0.37 1.68 15.36
CA ARG A 150 0.51 0.59 15.80
C ARG A 150 0.11 -0.76 15.19
N LEU A 151 -1.19 -1.05 15.16
CA LEU A 151 -1.72 -2.27 14.54
C LEU A 151 -1.49 -2.28 13.02
N SER A 152 -1.69 -1.14 12.37
CA SER A 152 -1.48 -0.97 10.93
C SER A 152 -0.01 -1.13 10.56
N GLU A 153 0.91 -0.52 11.31
CA GLU A 153 2.35 -0.71 11.16
C GLU A 153 2.74 -2.19 11.35
N SER A 154 2.21 -2.85 12.38
CA SER A 154 2.47 -4.26 12.65
C SER A 154 2.05 -5.17 11.50
N ARG A 155 0.87 -4.91 10.90
CA ARG A 155 0.37 -5.64 9.73
C ARG A 155 1.19 -5.35 8.47
N ALA A 156 1.59 -4.11 8.24
CA ALA A 156 2.47 -3.73 7.13
C ALA A 156 3.84 -4.43 7.26
N ALA A 157 4.45 -4.40 8.45
CA ALA A 157 5.69 -5.11 8.72
C ALA A 157 5.54 -6.63 8.55
N ALA A 158 4.43 -7.21 8.99
CA ALA A 158 4.12 -8.62 8.78
C ALA A 158 4.04 -8.96 7.27
N LEU A 159 3.42 -8.11 6.46
CA LEU A 159 3.28 -8.31 5.02
C LEU A 159 4.64 -8.22 4.33
N VAL A 160 5.34 -7.11 4.53
CA VAL A 160 6.64 -6.82 3.89
C VAL A 160 7.69 -7.88 4.25
N ARG A 161 7.75 -8.28 5.53
CA ARG A 161 8.80 -9.20 6.03
C ARG A 161 8.41 -10.68 5.92
N SER A 162 7.19 -11.00 5.48
CA SER A 162 6.82 -12.38 5.17
C SER A 162 7.68 -12.93 4.04
N LYS A 163 7.86 -14.26 4.01
CA LYS A 163 8.64 -14.93 2.94
C LYS A 163 8.09 -14.59 1.55
N SER A 164 6.79 -14.74 1.35
CA SER A 164 6.14 -14.45 0.07
C SER A 164 6.09 -12.94 -0.22
N GLY A 165 5.87 -12.10 0.78
CA GLY A 165 5.83 -10.65 0.61
C GLY A 165 7.18 -10.08 0.20
N SER A 166 8.27 -10.48 0.85
CA SER A 166 9.63 -10.06 0.48
C SER A 166 10.00 -10.49 -0.95
N VAL A 167 9.62 -11.72 -1.35
CA VAL A 167 9.81 -12.20 -2.73
C VAL A 167 8.99 -11.38 -3.74
N ALA A 168 7.73 -11.06 -3.43
CA ALA A 168 6.86 -10.26 -4.28
C ALA A 168 7.40 -8.84 -4.47
N ILE A 169 7.76 -8.16 -3.37
CA ILE A 169 8.33 -6.81 -3.37
C ILE A 169 9.59 -6.78 -4.22
N LYS A 170 10.52 -7.73 -4.01
CA LYS A 170 11.76 -7.81 -4.79
C LYS A 170 11.48 -8.00 -6.28
N ALA A 171 10.50 -8.84 -6.65
CA ALA A 171 10.13 -9.08 -8.04
C ALA A 171 9.55 -7.82 -8.70
N VAL A 172 8.64 -7.13 -8.03
CA VAL A 172 8.04 -5.87 -8.51
C VAL A 172 9.10 -4.77 -8.61
N ALA A 173 9.92 -4.59 -7.58
CA ALA A 173 10.98 -3.59 -7.56
C ALA A 173 12.04 -3.82 -8.65
N ASN A 174 12.41 -5.08 -8.92
CA ASN A 174 13.29 -5.43 -10.04
C ASN A 174 12.67 -5.05 -11.39
N ALA A 175 11.41 -5.39 -11.59
CA ALA A 175 10.72 -5.09 -12.84
C ALA A 175 10.49 -3.57 -13.03
N LEU A 176 10.24 -2.82 -11.96
CA LEU A 176 10.21 -1.35 -11.97
C LEU A 176 11.58 -0.76 -12.30
N MET A 177 12.65 -1.29 -11.71
CA MET A 177 14.01 -0.81 -11.97
C MET A 177 14.39 -1.00 -13.45
N GLU A 178 14.02 -2.14 -14.04
CA GLU A 178 14.26 -2.47 -15.45
C GLU A 178 13.41 -1.60 -16.41
N ARG A 179 12.12 -1.45 -16.14
CA ARG A 179 11.15 -0.93 -17.12
C ARG A 179 10.69 0.50 -16.85
N GLY A 180 10.91 1.01 -15.64
CA GLY A 180 10.38 2.29 -15.16
C GLY A 180 8.86 2.33 -14.96
N ARG A 181 8.10 1.40 -15.52
CA ARG A 181 6.64 1.31 -15.41
C ARG A 181 6.15 -0.11 -15.47
N LEU A 182 5.13 -0.42 -14.66
CA LEU A 182 4.38 -1.66 -14.70
C LEU A 182 2.88 -1.38 -14.77
N THR A 183 2.16 -2.24 -15.47
CA THR A 183 0.69 -2.30 -15.45
C THR A 183 0.21 -3.11 -14.25
N GLY A 184 -1.03 -2.90 -13.85
CA GLY A 184 -1.73 -3.71 -12.84
C GLY A 184 -1.63 -5.21 -13.06
N ARG A 185 -1.83 -5.66 -14.31
CA ARG A 185 -1.71 -7.07 -14.68
C ARG A 185 -0.30 -7.63 -14.47
N GLN A 186 0.73 -6.84 -14.78
CA GLN A 186 2.12 -7.26 -14.55
C GLN A 186 2.42 -7.38 -13.06
N ILE A 187 1.98 -6.40 -12.26
CA ILE A 187 2.11 -6.41 -10.79
C ILE A 187 1.40 -7.65 -10.21
N ALA A 188 0.13 -7.84 -10.54
CA ALA A 188 -0.67 -8.96 -10.05
C ALA A 188 -0.05 -10.32 -10.39
N ARG A 189 0.53 -10.47 -11.58
CA ARG A 189 1.25 -11.69 -11.97
C ARG A 189 2.51 -11.93 -11.11
N LEU A 190 3.31 -10.88 -10.86
CA LEU A 190 4.51 -11.00 -10.04
C LEU A 190 4.17 -11.39 -8.59
N CYS A 191 3.14 -10.76 -8.02
CA CYS A 191 2.65 -11.09 -6.69
C CYS A 191 2.08 -12.52 -6.65
N ARG A 192 1.23 -12.91 -7.61
CA ARG A 192 0.68 -14.28 -7.71
C ARG A 192 1.78 -15.33 -7.74
N ASN A 193 2.84 -15.10 -8.51
CA ASN A 193 3.98 -16.03 -8.58
C ASN A 193 4.67 -16.17 -7.21
N ALA A 194 4.89 -15.07 -6.49
CA ALA A 194 5.49 -15.09 -5.15
C ALA A 194 4.61 -15.78 -4.08
N TYR A 195 3.29 -15.82 -4.31
CA TYR A 195 2.31 -16.46 -3.45
C TYR A 195 1.86 -17.84 -3.94
N GLY A 196 2.61 -18.47 -4.85
CA GLY A 196 2.37 -19.85 -5.27
C GLY A 196 1.13 -20.02 -6.15
N GLY A 197 0.84 -19.06 -7.02
CA GLY A 197 -0.28 -19.12 -7.95
C GLY A 197 -1.60 -18.55 -7.41
N ARG A 198 -1.66 -18.21 -6.11
CA ARG A 198 -2.86 -17.72 -5.44
C ARG A 198 -3.20 -16.27 -5.81
N GLU A 199 -4.48 -15.95 -5.81
CA GLU A 199 -5.02 -14.65 -6.13
C GLU A 199 -5.97 -14.20 -5.02
N CYS A 200 -5.85 -12.95 -4.58
CA CYS A 200 -6.80 -12.36 -3.63
C CYS A 200 -7.89 -11.62 -4.41
N ALA A 201 -9.13 -12.06 -4.28
CA ALA A 201 -10.28 -11.34 -4.82
C ALA A 201 -10.61 -10.12 -3.93
N HIS A 202 -11.21 -9.09 -4.53
CA HIS A 202 -11.76 -7.97 -3.77
C HIS A 202 -12.83 -8.46 -2.78
N GLY A 203 -12.80 -7.97 -1.55
CA GLY A 203 -13.71 -8.35 -0.48
C GLY A 203 -13.42 -9.71 0.18
N ALA A 204 -12.42 -10.47 -0.28
CA ALA A 204 -12.10 -11.77 0.33
C ALA A 204 -11.67 -11.66 1.80
N TRP A 205 -11.13 -10.52 2.21
CA TRP A 205 -10.75 -10.26 3.60
C TRP A 205 -11.91 -9.89 4.52
N ASN A 206 -13.11 -9.59 3.99
CA ASN A 206 -14.23 -9.10 4.79
C ASN A 206 -14.64 -10.11 5.87
N ALA A 207 -14.70 -11.41 5.55
CA ALA A 207 -15.04 -12.46 6.51
C ALA A 207 -13.87 -12.85 7.46
N HIS A 208 -12.69 -12.26 7.25
CA HIS A 208 -11.47 -12.58 7.99
C HIS A 208 -10.85 -11.33 8.64
N TRP A 209 -11.60 -10.23 8.72
CA TRP A 209 -11.13 -8.97 9.31
C TRP A 209 -11.39 -8.95 10.83
N PRO A 210 -10.43 -8.51 11.65
CA PRO A 210 -9.12 -7.96 11.29
C PRO A 210 -8.09 -9.01 10.88
N ALA A 211 -7.34 -8.71 9.81
CA ALA A 211 -6.20 -9.54 9.40
C ALA A 211 -5.12 -9.55 10.50
N THR A 212 -4.82 -10.73 11.05
CA THR A 212 -3.79 -10.85 12.09
C THR A 212 -2.39 -10.85 11.47
N PRO A 213 -1.37 -10.28 12.15
CA PRO A 213 0.03 -10.40 11.72
C PRO A 213 0.50 -11.85 11.52
N LYS A 214 -0.11 -12.82 12.23
CA LYS A 214 0.17 -14.25 12.06
C LYS A 214 -0.34 -14.78 10.71
N GLN A 215 -1.59 -14.49 10.35
CA GLN A 215 -2.15 -14.83 9.03
C GLN A 215 -1.32 -14.21 7.91
N ILE A 216 -0.99 -12.92 8.06
CA ILE A 216 -0.19 -12.19 7.06
C ILE A 216 1.21 -12.80 6.89
N ARG A 217 1.93 -13.08 7.99
CA ARG A 217 3.26 -13.71 7.92
C ARG A 217 3.25 -15.10 7.30
N ALA A 218 2.18 -15.87 7.52
CA ALA A 218 1.97 -17.17 6.89
C ALA A 218 1.67 -17.08 5.39
N GLY A 219 1.48 -15.86 4.86
CA GLY A 219 1.06 -15.63 3.48
C GLY A 219 -0.34 -16.16 3.20
N PHE A 220 -1.24 -16.12 4.20
CA PHE A 220 -2.64 -16.54 4.05
C PHE A 220 -3.35 -15.59 3.07
N ILE A 221 -4.03 -16.15 2.06
CA ILE A 221 -4.90 -15.40 1.16
C ILE A 221 -6.28 -16.06 1.26
N PRO A 222 -7.30 -15.35 1.76
CA PRO A 222 -8.63 -15.92 1.88
C PRO A 222 -9.26 -16.14 0.50
N HIS A 223 -10.09 -17.18 0.40
CA HIS A 223 -11.01 -17.33 -0.72
C HIS A 223 -12.22 -16.41 -0.50
N ARG A 224 -12.78 -15.86 -1.58
CA ARG A 224 -14.05 -15.15 -1.48
C ARG A 224 -15.14 -16.19 -1.15
N LEU A 225 -15.76 -16.06 0.02
CA LEU A 225 -16.99 -16.79 0.32
C LEU A 225 -18.08 -16.21 -0.61
N GLY A 226 -18.76 -17.11 -1.33
CA GLY A 226 -19.78 -16.79 -2.32
C GLY A 226 -20.99 -16.07 -1.74
#